data_AF-A0A920N897-F1
#
_entry.id   AF-A0A920N897-F1
#
_cell.length_a   1.000
_cell.length_b   1.000
_cell.length_c   1.000
_cell.angle_alpha   90.00
_cell.angle_beta   90.00
_cell.angle_gamma   90.00
#
_symmetry.space_group_name_H-M   'P 1'
#
loop_
_entity.id
_entity.type
_entity.pdbx_description
1 polymer ?
#
loop_
_entity_poly.entity_id
_entity_poly.type
_entity_poly.pdbx_seq_one_letter_code
_entity_poly.pdbx_strand_id
1 'polypeptide(L)'
;MRRFAATADPPYTVSERYWHWVNQVGPKEVAKTHPDKKIATLAYGAPAAMPRFGLEKNISVMVTVYLENHLDLVRQWKKKTDSVSLYSFSYGNSFVGFRHFPHAMRDFLKWGHDELGAIAHVSEVGGNWSFDGPKYRYMQELMWNVNADPDEIMRDYCRDWFGAAAQPMKAFWDRLEEVYERRGADRRFLGYQWVGWLEDHDEFDHYSIEDVSFLDKQIAAAEQAVGTKADEFRLARVADAWKYYRTFLWAGSSTHSDTRRSSARPPNRLNAQRNWHKSWPDSRTRKTHSRGSCAHIPTSTRS
;
A
#
# COMPACT_ATOMS: atom_id res chain seq x y z
N MET A 1 -31.62 -14.64 23.80
CA MET A 1 -31.95 -15.51 22.64
C MET A 1 -30.89 -15.29 21.56
N ARG A 2 -30.06 -16.29 21.21
CA ARG A 2 -29.06 -16.14 20.12
C ARG A 2 -29.82 -16.11 18.79
N ARG A 3 -30.06 -14.92 18.23
CA ARG A 3 -30.57 -14.79 16.86
C ARG A 3 -29.48 -15.26 15.91
N PHE A 4 -29.72 -16.36 15.21
CA PHE A 4 -28.81 -16.84 14.17
C PHE A 4 -28.81 -15.84 13.01
N ALA A 5 -27.68 -15.66 12.32
CA ALA A 5 -27.56 -14.68 11.23
C ALA A 5 -28.59 -14.88 10.10
N ALA A 6 -29.09 -16.12 9.93
CA ALA A 6 -30.15 -16.47 8.97
C ALA A 6 -31.58 -16.11 9.45
N THR A 7 -31.75 -15.62 10.67
CA THR A 7 -33.05 -15.23 11.25
C THR A 7 -33.31 -13.72 11.18
N ALA A 8 -32.39 -12.95 10.60
CA ALA A 8 -32.64 -11.55 10.27
C ALA A 8 -33.60 -11.45 9.07
N ASP A 9 -34.45 -10.43 9.05
CA ASP A 9 -35.35 -10.13 7.95
C ASP A 9 -35.14 -8.67 7.47
N PRO A 10 -34.74 -8.43 6.20
CA PRO A 10 -34.25 -9.45 5.26
C PRO A 10 -32.97 -10.14 5.80
N PRO A 11 -32.65 -11.36 5.35
CA PRO A 11 -31.46 -12.09 5.76
C PRO A 11 -30.19 -11.27 5.62
N TYR A 12 -29.22 -11.51 6.51
CA TYR A 12 -27.93 -10.84 6.43
C TYR A 12 -27.18 -11.20 5.15
N THR A 13 -26.63 -10.17 4.49
CA THR A 13 -25.67 -10.31 3.40
C THR A 13 -24.39 -11.02 3.88
N VAL A 14 -23.51 -11.42 2.96
CA VAL A 14 -22.21 -12.03 3.30
C VAL A 14 -21.40 -11.13 4.25
N SER A 15 -21.32 -9.83 3.95
CA SER A 15 -20.63 -8.87 4.80
C SER A 15 -21.31 -8.75 6.18
N GLU A 16 -22.64 -8.64 6.22
CA GLU A 16 -23.37 -8.52 7.47
C GLU A 16 -23.22 -9.74 8.39
N ARG A 17 -23.11 -10.95 7.82
CA ARG A 17 -22.83 -12.17 8.61
C ARG A 17 -21.47 -12.09 9.29
N TYR A 18 -20.46 -11.59 8.57
CA TYR A 18 -19.12 -11.40 9.12
C TYR A 18 -19.14 -10.36 10.25
N TRP A 19 -19.69 -9.17 10.02
CA TRP A 19 -19.76 -8.12 11.03
C TRP A 19 -20.62 -8.49 12.24
N HIS A 20 -21.70 -9.26 12.02
CA HIS A 20 -22.49 -9.81 13.12
C HIS A 20 -21.65 -10.78 13.96
N TRP A 21 -20.88 -11.67 13.33
CA TRP A 21 -19.95 -12.56 14.03
C TRP A 21 -18.89 -11.78 14.81
N VAL A 22 -18.28 -10.74 14.23
CA VAL A 22 -17.31 -9.87 14.92
C VAL A 22 -17.93 -9.24 16.17
N ASN A 23 -19.15 -8.70 16.09
CA ASN A 23 -19.88 -8.16 17.26
C ASN A 23 -20.19 -9.23 18.33
N GLN A 24 -20.35 -10.51 17.96
CA GLN A 24 -20.54 -11.57 18.95
C GLN A 24 -19.20 -12.00 19.58
N VAL A 25 -18.11 -12.08 18.82
CA VAL A 25 -16.81 -12.54 19.33
C VAL A 25 -16.11 -11.44 20.13
N GLY A 26 -16.08 -10.21 19.62
CA GLY A 26 -15.27 -9.14 20.20
C GLY A 26 -15.69 -8.68 21.59
N PRO A 27 -16.74 -7.88 21.72
CA PRO A 27 -17.17 -7.34 23.01
C PRO A 27 -17.75 -8.40 23.95
N LYS A 28 -18.30 -9.51 23.45
CA LYS A 28 -19.00 -10.46 24.33
C LYS A 28 -18.14 -11.61 24.82
N GLU A 29 -17.13 -12.02 24.06
CA GLU A 29 -16.27 -13.13 24.47
C GLU A 29 -14.86 -12.64 24.81
N VAL A 30 -14.23 -11.86 23.92
CA VAL A 30 -12.86 -11.34 24.17
C VAL A 30 -12.84 -10.34 25.33
N ALA A 31 -13.82 -9.42 25.41
CA ALA A 31 -13.83 -8.43 26.49
C ALA A 31 -14.06 -9.01 27.89
N LYS A 32 -14.50 -10.28 28.02
CA LYS A 32 -14.60 -10.97 29.33
C LYS A 32 -13.23 -11.16 29.98
N THR A 33 -12.19 -11.39 29.18
CA THR A 33 -10.82 -11.64 29.66
C THR A 33 -9.85 -10.52 29.31
N HIS A 34 -10.16 -9.73 28.28
CA HIS A 34 -9.31 -8.67 27.74
C HIS A 34 -10.14 -7.39 27.49
N PRO A 35 -10.74 -6.78 28.54
CA PRO A 35 -11.66 -5.65 28.39
C PRO A 35 -10.99 -4.39 27.83
N ASP A 36 -9.66 -4.28 27.95
CA ASP A 36 -8.84 -3.18 27.46
C ASP A 36 -8.36 -3.37 26.01
N LYS A 37 -8.57 -4.55 25.42
CA LYS A 37 -8.10 -4.87 24.06
C LYS A 37 -9.17 -4.59 23.01
N LYS A 38 -8.71 -4.10 21.85
CA LYS A 38 -9.54 -3.90 20.66
C LYS A 38 -9.31 -5.02 19.65
N ILE A 39 -10.37 -5.42 18.94
CA ILE A 39 -10.28 -6.30 17.76
C ILE A 39 -10.05 -5.44 16.53
N ALA A 40 -8.91 -5.60 15.87
CA ALA A 40 -8.66 -5.04 14.55
C ALA A 40 -9.14 -6.01 13.46
N THR A 41 -9.90 -5.51 12.49
CA THR A 41 -10.49 -6.35 11.43
C THR A 41 -10.60 -5.59 10.12
N LEU A 42 -10.32 -6.24 8.99
CA LEU A 42 -10.24 -5.61 7.68
C LEU A 42 -11.59 -5.63 6.93
N ALA A 43 -12.03 -4.47 6.47
CA ALA A 43 -13.17 -4.28 5.58
C ALA A 43 -12.72 -4.33 4.10
N TYR A 44 -12.35 -5.52 3.62
CA TYR A 44 -11.86 -5.72 2.26
C TYR A 44 -12.43 -6.99 1.63
N GLY A 45 -12.74 -6.98 0.35
CA GLY A 45 -13.35 -8.12 -0.36
C GLY A 45 -14.76 -8.42 0.15
N ALA A 46 -15.02 -9.66 0.57
CA ALA A 46 -16.35 -10.10 1.01
C ALA A 46 -16.96 -9.26 2.18
N PRO A 47 -16.20 -8.84 3.20
CA PRO A 47 -16.68 -7.94 4.26
C PRO A 47 -16.59 -6.42 3.95
N ALA A 48 -16.38 -6.00 2.70
CA ALA A 48 -16.17 -4.57 2.38
C ALA A 48 -17.40 -3.68 2.59
N ALA A 49 -18.61 -4.24 2.50
CA ALA A 49 -19.85 -3.48 2.65
C ALA A 49 -20.19 -3.23 4.13
N MET A 50 -20.50 -1.99 4.50
CA MET A 50 -20.92 -1.67 5.87
C MET A 50 -22.22 -2.40 6.24
N PRO A 51 -22.34 -2.94 7.47
CA PRO A 51 -23.57 -3.56 7.93
C PRO A 51 -24.66 -2.50 8.23
N ARG A 52 -25.93 -2.91 8.18
CA ARG A 52 -27.06 -2.03 8.53
C ARG A 52 -27.11 -1.65 10.03
N PHE A 53 -26.45 -2.43 10.88
CA PHE A 53 -26.34 -2.21 12.33
C PHE A 53 -25.03 -1.52 12.72
N GLY A 54 -24.94 -1.03 13.96
CA GLY A 54 -23.71 -0.45 14.52
C GLY A 54 -22.70 -1.51 14.96
N LEU A 55 -21.42 -1.14 14.98
CA LEU A 55 -20.37 -1.97 15.56
C LEU A 55 -20.12 -1.62 17.01
N GLU A 56 -19.58 -2.58 17.74
CA GLU A 56 -19.29 -2.46 19.16
C GLU A 56 -17.97 -1.70 19.39
N LYS A 57 -17.87 -0.99 20.52
CA LYS A 57 -16.81 0.02 20.75
C LYS A 57 -15.38 -0.53 20.76
N ASN A 58 -15.21 -1.81 21.03
CA ASN A 58 -13.91 -2.46 21.04
C ASN A 58 -13.50 -3.03 19.67
N ILE A 59 -14.18 -2.64 18.59
CA ILE A 59 -13.84 -3.06 17.21
C ILE A 59 -13.20 -1.88 16.48
N SER A 60 -11.95 -2.07 16.02
CA SER A 60 -11.31 -1.19 15.05
C SER A 60 -11.48 -1.77 13.65
N VAL A 61 -12.13 -1.01 12.76
CA VAL A 61 -12.27 -1.42 11.36
C VAL A 61 -11.10 -0.88 10.57
N MET A 62 -10.39 -1.75 9.87
CA MET A 62 -9.31 -1.38 8.98
C MET A 62 -9.85 -1.24 7.56
N VAL A 63 -9.54 -0.14 6.89
CA VAL A 63 -10.02 0.15 5.53
C VAL A 63 -8.83 0.38 4.60
N THR A 64 -8.84 -0.31 3.45
CA THR A 64 -7.80 -0.21 2.44
C THR A 64 -7.97 1.05 1.59
N VAL A 65 -7.01 1.98 1.67
CA VAL A 65 -6.98 3.22 0.89
C VAL A 65 -6.02 3.08 -0.28
N TYR A 66 -6.56 3.06 -1.49
CA TYR A 66 -5.79 2.97 -2.74
C TYR A 66 -6.47 3.64 -3.95
N LEU A 67 -7.68 4.18 -3.76
CA LEU A 67 -8.39 5.03 -4.70
C LEU A 67 -8.88 6.28 -3.96
N GLU A 68 -9.05 7.38 -4.68
CA GLU A 68 -9.45 8.68 -4.13
C GLU A 68 -10.77 8.58 -3.34
N ASN A 69 -11.76 7.88 -3.89
CA ASN A 69 -13.06 7.66 -3.26
C ASN A 69 -12.99 6.80 -1.98
N HIS A 70 -11.84 6.16 -1.68
CA HIS A 70 -11.68 5.40 -0.44
C HIS A 70 -11.50 6.30 0.78
N LEU A 71 -11.08 7.56 0.60
CA LEU A 71 -11.06 8.54 1.70
C LEU A 71 -12.48 8.80 2.21
N ASP A 72 -13.46 8.88 1.32
CA ASP A 72 -14.88 8.98 1.70
C ASP A 72 -15.42 7.68 2.26
N LEU A 73 -14.99 6.52 1.74
CA LEU A 73 -15.34 5.23 2.32
C LEU A 73 -14.88 5.11 3.78
N VAL A 74 -13.67 5.55 4.09
CA VAL A 74 -13.12 5.61 5.44
C VAL A 74 -13.98 6.50 6.35
N ARG A 75 -14.36 7.70 5.88
CA ARG A 75 -15.27 8.60 6.63
C ARG A 75 -16.65 7.98 6.84
N GLN A 76 -17.14 7.17 5.91
CA GLN A 76 -18.40 6.45 6.08
C GLN A 76 -18.28 5.35 7.15
N TRP A 77 -17.18 4.60 7.16
CA TRP A 77 -16.90 3.60 8.21
C TRP A 77 -16.78 4.22 9.60
N LYS A 78 -16.27 5.46 9.69
CA LYS A 78 -16.20 6.22 10.94
C LYS A 78 -17.58 6.52 11.55
N LYS A 79 -18.66 6.44 10.75
CA LYS A 79 -20.05 6.54 11.26
C LYS A 79 -20.56 5.22 11.88
N LYS A 80 -19.82 4.11 11.73
CA LYS A 80 -20.18 2.77 12.22
C LYS A 80 -19.36 2.32 13.43
N THR A 81 -18.18 2.89 13.62
CA THR A 81 -17.27 2.59 14.73
C THR A 81 -16.50 3.85 15.13
N ASP A 82 -16.07 3.89 16.39
CA ASP A 82 -15.23 4.96 16.93
C ASP A 82 -13.77 4.86 16.47
N SER A 83 -13.35 3.75 15.85
CA SER A 83 -11.96 3.46 15.51
C SER A 83 -11.86 2.93 14.09
N VAL A 84 -11.32 3.72 13.15
CA VAL A 84 -11.04 3.27 11.79
C VAL A 84 -9.53 3.29 11.54
N SER A 85 -8.93 2.10 11.53
CA SER A 85 -7.52 1.89 11.19
C SER A 85 -7.29 1.97 9.67
N LEU A 86 -6.07 2.31 9.27
CA LEU A 86 -5.72 2.49 7.87
C LEU A 86 -4.99 1.26 7.32
N TYR A 87 -5.32 0.86 6.09
CA TYR A 87 -4.51 -0.07 5.32
C TYR A 87 -4.05 0.62 4.04
N SER A 88 -2.76 0.57 3.73
CA SER A 88 -2.21 1.08 2.48
C SER A 88 -1.43 0.02 1.73
N PHE A 89 -1.05 0.35 0.52
CA PHE A 89 -0.05 -0.39 -0.24
C PHE A 89 1.15 0.54 -0.46
N SER A 90 2.35 0.04 -0.19
CA SER A 90 3.62 0.78 -0.32
C SER A 90 4.68 -0.08 -1.00
N TYR A 91 4.27 -0.79 -2.06
CA TYR A 91 5.15 -1.59 -2.89
C TYR A 91 6.27 -0.77 -3.53
N GLY A 92 7.41 -1.42 -3.80
CA GLY A 92 8.46 -0.91 -4.68
C GLY A 92 8.84 -1.89 -5.79
N ASN A 93 8.82 -3.20 -5.53
CA ASN A 93 9.11 -4.24 -6.53
C ASN A 93 8.09 -4.34 -7.67
N SER A 94 6.97 -3.62 -7.56
CA SER A 94 5.92 -3.51 -8.58
C SER A 94 6.04 -2.22 -9.40
N PHE A 95 7.08 -1.43 -9.16
CA PHE A 95 7.36 -0.15 -9.83
C PHE A 95 8.71 -0.20 -10.53
N VAL A 96 8.84 0.60 -11.57
CA VAL A 96 10.11 0.78 -12.29
C VAL A 96 10.97 1.82 -11.56
N GLY A 97 10.34 2.71 -10.81
CA GLY A 97 10.89 3.93 -10.27
C GLY A 97 10.76 4.18 -8.79
N PHE A 98 11.29 5.32 -8.41
CA PHE A 98 11.39 5.77 -7.04
C PHE A 98 10.02 6.28 -6.57
N ARG A 99 9.41 5.55 -5.63
CA ARG A 99 8.18 5.93 -4.95
C ARG A 99 8.53 6.42 -3.54
N HIS A 100 8.80 7.72 -3.42
CA HIS A 100 9.25 8.36 -2.19
C HIS A 100 8.28 9.47 -1.78
N PHE A 101 7.72 9.41 -0.56
CA PHE A 101 6.62 10.27 -0.11
C PHE A 101 6.53 10.42 1.43
N PRO A 102 7.63 10.76 2.13
CA PRO A 102 7.65 10.83 3.60
C PRO A 102 6.60 11.80 4.21
N HIS A 103 6.38 12.97 3.63
CA HIS A 103 5.40 13.96 4.09
C HIS A 103 3.96 13.50 3.88
N ALA A 104 3.66 12.92 2.71
CA ALA A 104 2.34 12.36 2.45
C ALA A 104 2.03 11.18 3.40
N MET A 105 3.02 10.34 3.72
CA MET A 105 2.87 9.26 4.69
C MET A 105 2.58 9.80 6.10
N ARG A 106 3.32 10.83 6.56
CA ARG A 106 3.03 11.49 7.84
C ARG A 106 1.60 12.01 7.86
N ASP A 107 1.19 12.77 6.83
CA ASP A 107 -0.13 13.39 6.80
C ASP A 107 -1.24 12.35 6.75
N PHE A 108 -1.03 11.23 6.04
CA PHE A 108 -1.97 10.11 6.01
C PHE A 108 -2.13 9.45 7.39
N LEU A 109 -1.02 9.17 8.07
CA LEU A 109 -1.04 8.55 9.40
C LEU A 109 -1.60 9.48 10.46
N LYS A 110 -1.22 10.76 10.42
CA LYS A 110 -1.72 11.80 11.32
C LYS A 110 -3.21 12.04 11.13
N TRP A 111 -3.68 12.11 9.88
CA TRP A 111 -5.11 12.17 9.56
C TRP A 111 -5.87 10.97 10.16
N GLY A 112 -5.34 9.77 10.00
CA GLY A 112 -5.94 8.57 10.61
C GLY A 112 -5.99 8.63 12.13
N HIS A 113 -4.90 9.03 12.76
CA HIS A 113 -4.81 9.16 14.21
C HIS A 113 -5.80 10.21 14.74
N ASP A 114 -5.75 11.43 14.20
CA ASP A 114 -6.45 12.60 14.74
C ASP A 114 -7.96 12.60 14.41
N GLU A 115 -8.36 12.18 13.20
CA GLU A 115 -9.77 12.26 12.76
C GLU A 115 -10.52 10.94 12.89
N LEU A 116 -9.83 9.80 12.72
CA LEU A 116 -10.49 8.49 12.62
C LEU A 116 -10.40 7.66 13.89
N GLY A 117 -9.60 8.11 14.87
CA GLY A 117 -9.26 7.30 16.04
C GLY A 117 -8.50 6.03 15.65
N ALA A 118 -7.72 6.09 14.56
CA ALA A 118 -6.92 4.95 14.11
C ALA A 118 -5.92 4.56 15.19
N ILE A 119 -5.94 3.28 15.56
CA ILE A 119 -5.00 2.69 16.53
C ILE A 119 -3.89 1.88 15.85
N ALA A 120 -3.98 1.72 14.54
CA ALA A 120 -3.09 0.89 13.76
C ALA A 120 -3.11 1.35 12.30
N HIS A 121 -1.95 1.20 11.67
CA HIS A 121 -1.78 1.22 10.23
C HIS A 121 -1.12 -0.09 9.81
N VAL A 122 -1.58 -0.67 8.72
CA VAL A 122 -0.91 -1.80 8.07
C VAL A 122 -0.61 -1.39 6.64
N SER A 123 0.62 -1.58 6.19
CA SER A 123 0.92 -1.47 4.78
C SER A 123 1.33 -2.81 4.22
N GLU A 124 0.69 -3.20 3.12
CA GLU A 124 1.27 -4.23 2.27
C GLU A 124 2.49 -3.64 1.57
N VAL A 125 3.57 -4.41 1.55
CA VAL A 125 4.87 -3.97 1.05
C VAL A 125 5.50 -5.08 0.25
N GLY A 126 6.36 -4.71 -0.69
CA GLY A 126 7.20 -5.60 -1.47
C GLY A 126 8.38 -4.78 -1.93
N GLY A 127 9.48 -4.82 -1.18
CA GLY A 127 10.55 -3.85 -1.31
C GLY A 127 11.38 -4.05 -2.56
N ASN A 128 11.74 -2.94 -3.21
CA ASN A 128 12.98 -2.87 -3.97
C ASN A 128 14.06 -2.30 -3.06
N TRP A 129 14.85 -3.18 -2.44
CA TRP A 129 15.81 -2.78 -1.40
C TRP A 129 16.90 -1.83 -1.88
N SER A 130 17.11 -1.70 -3.19
CA SER A 130 18.04 -0.72 -3.76
C SER A 130 17.61 0.73 -3.52
N PHE A 131 16.31 1.00 -3.31
CA PHE A 131 15.80 2.36 -3.11
C PHE A 131 14.65 2.52 -2.10
N ASP A 132 14.08 1.43 -1.58
CA ASP A 132 13.00 1.49 -0.59
C ASP A 132 13.47 1.61 0.87
N GLY A 133 14.79 1.52 1.11
CA GLY A 133 15.38 1.70 2.44
C GLY A 133 14.81 2.90 3.23
N PRO A 134 14.83 4.13 2.70
CA PRO A 134 14.28 5.29 3.42
C PRO A 134 12.77 5.18 3.64
N LYS A 135 12.03 4.57 2.70
CA LYS A 135 10.57 4.38 2.82
C LYS A 135 10.19 3.58 4.05
N TYR A 136 10.87 2.46 4.27
CA TYR A 136 10.61 1.67 5.48
C TYR A 136 11.10 2.35 6.75
N ARG A 137 12.13 3.21 6.67
CA ARG A 137 12.59 3.98 7.83
C ARG A 137 11.51 4.97 8.28
N TYR A 138 11.08 5.89 7.41
CA TYR A 138 10.11 6.90 7.81
C TYR A 138 8.74 6.31 8.13
N MET A 139 8.29 5.25 7.45
CA MET A 139 7.02 4.60 7.79
C MET A 139 7.04 4.07 9.22
N GLN A 140 8.14 3.42 9.63
CA GLN A 140 8.26 2.86 10.99
C GLN A 140 8.34 3.95 12.06
N GLU A 141 9.12 5.00 11.82
CA GLU A 141 9.22 6.12 12.76
C GLU A 141 7.90 6.88 12.90
N LEU A 142 7.17 7.09 11.79
CA LEU A 142 5.87 7.75 11.81
C LEU A 142 4.78 6.88 12.43
N MET A 143 4.85 5.55 12.30
CA MET A 143 3.97 4.63 13.03
C MET A 143 4.25 4.65 14.54
N TRP A 144 5.48 4.96 14.95
CA TRP A 144 5.84 5.17 16.36
C TRP A 144 5.38 6.55 16.87
N ASN A 145 5.54 7.59 16.04
CA ASN A 145 5.12 8.95 16.35
C ASN A 145 4.63 9.67 15.08
N VAL A 146 3.30 9.81 14.93
CA VAL A 146 2.68 10.46 13.77
C VAL A 146 2.99 11.97 13.65
N ASN A 147 3.53 12.58 14.72
CA ASN A 147 3.95 13.99 14.73
C ASN A 147 5.45 14.17 14.49
N ALA A 148 6.21 13.09 14.25
CA ALA A 148 7.62 13.20 13.91
C ALA A 148 7.80 13.96 12.60
N ASP A 149 8.88 14.73 12.51
CA ASP A 149 9.19 15.55 11.34
C ASP A 149 9.89 14.69 10.27
N PRO A 150 9.28 14.51 9.07
CA PRO A 150 9.86 13.69 8.01
C PRO A 150 11.21 14.20 7.52
N ASP A 151 11.47 15.50 7.59
CA ASP A 151 12.75 16.08 7.21
C ASP A 151 13.88 15.67 8.16
N GLU A 152 13.58 15.61 9.46
CA GLU A 152 14.53 15.13 10.47
C GLU A 152 14.83 13.65 10.29
N ILE A 153 13.80 12.84 10.06
CA ILE A 153 13.93 11.40 9.81
C ILE A 153 14.83 11.17 8.59
N MET A 154 14.58 11.89 7.50
CA MET A 154 15.35 11.73 6.26
C MET A 154 16.77 12.27 6.37
N ARG A 155 16.99 13.38 7.09
CA ARG A 155 18.33 13.88 7.42
C ARG A 155 19.13 12.83 8.18
N ASP A 156 18.53 12.23 9.20
CA ASP A 156 19.16 11.22 10.04
C ASP A 156 19.42 9.93 9.25
N TYR A 157 18.46 9.46 8.46
CA TYR A 157 18.64 8.33 7.55
C TYR A 157 19.84 8.56 6.61
N CYS A 158 19.91 9.72 5.95
CA CYS A 158 20.98 10.01 5.01
C CYS A 158 22.36 10.08 5.68
N ARG A 159 22.44 10.65 6.89
CA ARG A 159 23.66 10.63 7.70
C ARG A 159 24.08 9.19 8.03
N ASP A 160 23.16 8.38 8.52
CA ASP A 160 23.44 7.02 8.99
C ASP A 160 23.81 6.06 7.85
N TRP A 161 23.26 6.26 6.65
CA TRP A 161 23.47 5.36 5.50
C TRP A 161 24.56 5.79 4.52
N PHE A 162 24.79 7.09 4.36
CA PHE A 162 25.68 7.63 3.33
C PHE A 162 26.84 8.45 3.88
N GLY A 163 26.89 8.72 5.19
CA GLY A 163 28.01 9.39 5.84
C GLY A 163 28.34 10.74 5.20
N ALA A 164 29.55 10.87 4.67
CA ALA A 164 30.01 12.10 3.99
C ALA A 164 29.16 12.48 2.75
N ALA A 165 28.47 11.52 2.13
CA ALA A 165 27.55 11.75 1.01
C ALA A 165 26.10 12.08 1.46
N ALA A 166 25.84 12.32 2.75
CA ALA A 166 24.50 12.53 3.26
C ALA A 166 23.77 13.74 2.64
N GLN A 167 24.47 14.86 2.47
CA GLN A 167 23.89 16.09 1.90
C GLN A 167 23.36 15.90 0.46
N PRO A 168 24.19 15.46 -0.51
CA PRO A 168 23.69 15.22 -1.87
C PRO A 168 22.62 14.12 -1.91
N MET A 169 22.70 13.09 -1.06
CA MET A 169 21.66 12.07 -0.98
C MET A 169 20.33 12.59 -0.42
N LYS A 170 20.34 13.46 0.60
CA LYS A 170 19.11 14.12 1.09
C LYS A 170 18.48 14.95 -0.02
N ALA A 171 19.27 15.77 -0.73
CA ALA A 171 18.78 16.54 -1.87
C ALA A 171 18.20 15.67 -2.99
N PHE A 172 18.77 14.49 -3.24
CA PHE A 172 18.24 13.51 -4.19
C PHE A 172 16.84 13.01 -3.76
N TRP A 173 16.67 12.61 -2.50
CA TRP A 173 15.39 12.13 -1.98
C TRP A 173 14.33 13.23 -1.92
N ASP A 174 14.71 14.45 -1.52
CA ASP A 174 13.81 15.60 -1.45
C ASP A 174 13.25 15.94 -2.84
N ARG A 175 14.10 15.92 -3.87
CA ARG A 175 13.63 16.12 -5.25
C ARG A 175 12.67 15.02 -5.71
N LEU A 176 12.88 13.76 -5.32
CA LEU A 176 11.95 12.69 -5.65
C LEU A 176 10.59 12.88 -4.97
N GLU A 177 10.57 13.38 -3.74
CA GLU A 177 9.33 13.75 -3.06
C GLU A 177 8.66 14.97 -3.72
N GLU A 178 9.41 16.01 -4.08
CA GLU A 178 8.87 17.15 -4.83
C GLU A 178 8.16 16.69 -6.11
N VAL A 179 8.75 15.73 -6.84
CA VAL A 179 8.13 15.12 -8.01
C VAL A 179 6.87 14.34 -7.64
N TYR A 180 6.92 13.55 -6.56
CA TYR A 180 5.74 12.83 -6.06
C TYR A 180 4.57 13.77 -5.76
N GLU A 181 4.82 14.87 -5.05
CA GLU A 181 3.82 15.82 -4.56
C GLU A 181 3.12 16.61 -5.68
N ARG A 182 3.71 16.70 -6.87
CA ARG A 182 3.07 17.32 -8.06
C ARG A 182 1.80 16.62 -8.53
N ARG A 183 1.52 15.40 -8.05
CA ARG A 183 0.25 14.68 -8.31
C ARG A 183 -0.99 15.32 -7.68
N GLY A 184 -0.79 16.28 -6.77
CA GLY A 184 -1.86 17.00 -6.11
C GLY A 184 -2.56 16.20 -5.00
N ALA A 185 -3.44 16.89 -4.27
CA ALA A 185 -4.06 16.39 -3.04
C ALA A 185 -4.89 15.11 -3.25
N ASP A 186 -5.59 15.00 -4.38
CA ASP A 186 -6.50 13.88 -4.66
C ASP A 186 -5.78 12.53 -4.68
N ARG A 187 -4.55 12.52 -5.22
CA ARG A 187 -3.72 11.30 -5.36
C ARG A 187 -2.61 11.18 -4.33
N ARG A 188 -2.48 12.16 -3.44
CA ARG A 188 -1.36 12.28 -2.49
C ARG A 188 -1.25 11.11 -1.52
N PHE A 189 -2.37 10.53 -1.10
CA PHE A 189 -2.38 9.36 -0.20
C PHE A 189 -2.37 8.01 -0.95
N LEU A 190 -2.27 8.04 -2.27
CA LEU A 190 -2.30 6.83 -3.10
C LEU A 190 -0.86 6.34 -3.33
N GLY A 191 -0.29 5.73 -2.28
CA GLY A 191 1.07 5.17 -2.29
C GLY A 191 1.29 4.13 -3.38
N TYR A 192 0.24 3.40 -3.78
CA TYR A 192 0.27 2.35 -4.79
C TYR A 192 -0.78 2.58 -5.89
N GLN A 193 -0.32 2.65 -7.13
CA GLN A 193 -1.16 2.60 -8.32
C GLN A 193 -0.57 1.51 -9.24
N TRP A 194 -1.28 0.38 -9.33
CA TRP A 194 -0.87 -0.84 -10.03
C TRP A 194 -0.49 -0.60 -11.50
N VAL A 195 0.57 -1.25 -11.99
CA VAL A 195 1.03 -1.24 -13.40
C VAL A 195 0.24 -2.21 -14.31
N GLY A 196 -0.99 -2.59 -13.96
CA GLY A 196 -1.68 -3.67 -14.70
C GLY A 196 -3.19 -3.60 -14.89
N TRP A 197 -3.90 -2.70 -14.21
CA TRP A 197 -5.38 -2.70 -14.24
C TRP A 197 -6.05 -1.32 -14.14
N LEU A 198 -5.27 -0.27 -13.94
CA LEU A 198 -5.73 1.11 -14.00
C LEU A 198 -5.15 1.72 -15.29
N GLU A 199 -6.00 2.30 -16.13
CA GLU A 199 -5.63 2.85 -17.45
C GLU A 199 -4.66 4.05 -17.37
N ASP A 200 -4.43 4.60 -16.17
CA ASP A 200 -3.59 5.78 -15.93
C ASP A 200 -2.44 5.46 -14.97
N HIS A 201 -1.28 5.05 -15.50
CA HIS A 201 -0.04 4.94 -14.72
C HIS A 201 0.62 6.32 -14.61
N ASP A 202 0.66 6.89 -13.40
CA ASP A 202 1.19 8.25 -13.15
C ASP A 202 2.69 8.29 -12.78
N GLU A 203 3.39 7.17 -12.92
CA GLU A 203 4.75 6.98 -12.39
C GLU A 203 5.78 7.95 -12.97
N PHE A 204 5.59 8.37 -14.22
CA PHE A 204 6.51 9.23 -14.95
C PHE A 204 5.96 10.64 -15.23
N ASP A 205 4.64 10.84 -15.06
CA ASP A 205 3.91 12.02 -15.55
C ASP A 205 4.44 13.36 -15.02
N HIS A 206 5.03 13.33 -13.82
CA HIS A 206 5.43 14.54 -13.10
C HIS A 206 6.94 14.84 -13.14
N TYR A 207 7.73 14.03 -13.83
CA TYR A 207 9.16 14.27 -14.02
C TYR A 207 9.41 15.24 -15.18
N SER A 208 10.33 16.18 -14.97
CA SER A 208 10.90 17.01 -16.03
C SER A 208 12.36 16.61 -16.32
N ILE A 209 12.91 17.08 -17.44
CA ILE A 209 14.33 16.86 -17.77
C ILE A 209 15.25 17.59 -16.78
N GLU A 210 14.79 18.71 -16.22
CA GLU A 210 15.49 19.42 -15.15
C GLU A 210 15.58 18.57 -13.88
N ASP A 211 14.52 17.82 -13.52
CA ASP A 211 14.59 16.90 -12.39
C ASP A 211 15.59 15.79 -12.63
N VAL A 212 15.60 15.20 -13.83
CA VAL A 212 16.57 14.16 -14.20
C VAL A 212 17.99 14.69 -14.10
N SER A 213 18.25 15.88 -14.65
CA SER A 213 19.56 16.53 -14.61
C SER A 213 20.00 16.87 -13.18
N PHE A 214 19.06 17.30 -12.33
CA PHE A 214 19.32 17.56 -10.92
C PHE A 214 19.68 16.27 -10.17
N LEU A 215 18.90 15.20 -10.35
CA LEU A 215 19.11 13.91 -9.70
C LEU A 215 20.44 13.28 -10.14
N ASP A 216 20.81 13.37 -11.42
CA ASP A 216 22.13 12.96 -11.93
C ASP A 216 23.26 13.71 -11.23
N LYS A 217 23.12 15.04 -11.05
CA LYS A 217 24.11 15.85 -10.34
C LYS A 217 24.26 15.42 -8.88
N GLN A 218 23.15 15.10 -8.20
CA GLN A 218 23.21 14.66 -6.80
C GLN A 218 23.89 13.29 -6.66
N ILE A 219 23.60 12.35 -7.55
CA ILE A 219 24.30 11.04 -7.56
C ILE A 219 25.81 11.24 -7.79
N ALA A 220 26.20 12.04 -8.78
CA ALA A 220 27.61 12.30 -9.05
C ALA A 220 28.33 12.99 -7.87
N ALA A 221 27.67 13.95 -7.21
CA ALA A 221 28.20 14.61 -6.03
C ALA A 221 28.33 13.64 -4.84
N ALA A 222 27.37 12.75 -4.64
CA ALA A 222 27.42 11.71 -3.62
C ALA A 222 28.59 10.74 -3.88
N GLU A 223 28.81 10.33 -5.13
CA GLU A 223 29.90 9.42 -5.51
C GLU A 223 31.28 10.05 -5.24
N GLN A 224 31.42 11.37 -5.42
CA GLN A 224 32.65 12.09 -5.10
C GLN A 224 32.89 12.26 -3.60
N ALA A 225 31.81 12.36 -2.82
CA ALA A 225 31.87 12.63 -1.39
C ALA A 225 32.02 11.36 -0.53
N VAL A 226 31.78 10.17 -1.08
CA VAL A 226 31.71 8.94 -0.30
C VAL A 226 33.03 8.61 0.40
N GLY A 227 32.95 8.37 1.72
CA GLY A 227 34.14 8.27 2.58
C GLY A 227 34.52 6.85 2.98
N THR A 228 33.59 5.90 2.93
CA THR A 228 33.82 4.51 3.37
C THR A 228 33.34 3.50 2.33
N LYS A 229 33.94 2.31 2.32
CA LYS A 229 33.51 1.21 1.43
C LYS A 229 32.06 0.78 1.67
N ALA A 230 31.57 0.89 2.91
CA ALA A 230 30.20 0.53 3.25
C ALA A 230 29.20 1.54 2.66
N ASP A 231 29.50 2.83 2.76
CA ASP A 231 28.68 3.89 2.19
C ASP A 231 28.73 3.85 0.66
N GLU A 232 29.91 3.57 0.09
CA GLU A 232 30.09 3.38 -1.36
C GLU A 232 29.24 2.24 -1.88
N PHE A 233 29.24 1.09 -1.19
CA PHE A 233 28.38 -0.03 -1.55
C PHE A 233 26.89 0.34 -1.56
N ARG A 234 26.41 1.05 -0.51
CA ARG A 234 25.00 1.45 -0.40
C ARG A 234 24.62 2.47 -1.47
N LEU A 235 25.47 3.49 -1.68
CA LEU A 235 25.29 4.50 -2.71
C LEU A 235 25.22 3.86 -4.09
N ALA A 236 26.12 2.92 -4.41
CA ALA A 236 26.13 2.25 -5.70
C ALA A 236 24.81 1.52 -6.00
N ARG A 237 24.14 0.93 -4.99
CA ARG A 237 22.81 0.31 -5.19
C ARG A 237 21.74 1.33 -5.59
N VAL A 238 21.77 2.52 -4.98
CA VAL A 238 20.85 3.61 -5.33
C VAL A 238 21.17 4.16 -6.72
N ALA A 239 22.46 4.39 -7.02
CA ALA A 239 22.93 4.90 -8.30
C ALA A 239 22.60 3.94 -9.46
N ASP A 240 22.78 2.63 -9.27
CA ASP A 240 22.42 1.60 -10.26
C ASP A 240 20.91 1.62 -10.54
N ALA A 241 20.09 1.71 -9.49
CA ALA A 241 18.64 1.81 -9.63
C ALA A 241 18.20 3.11 -10.32
N TRP A 242 18.82 4.25 -9.98
CA TRP A 242 18.57 5.51 -10.65
C TRP A 242 18.94 5.45 -12.13
N LYS A 243 20.09 4.84 -12.47
CA LYS A 243 20.52 4.65 -13.86
C LYS A 243 19.54 3.82 -14.67
N TYR A 244 18.97 2.77 -14.07
CA TYR A 244 17.91 1.99 -14.69
C TYR A 244 16.65 2.84 -14.90
N TYR A 245 16.15 3.47 -13.84
CA TYR A 245 14.92 4.26 -13.88
C TYR A 245 14.99 5.46 -14.85
N ARG A 246 16.08 6.23 -14.81
CA ARG A 246 16.26 7.40 -15.69
C ARG A 246 16.23 7.04 -17.18
N THR A 247 16.61 5.80 -17.54
CA THR A 247 16.56 5.33 -18.93
C THR A 247 15.12 5.36 -19.47
N PHE A 248 14.12 5.05 -18.64
CA PHE A 248 12.70 5.13 -19.01
C PHE A 248 12.22 6.58 -19.13
N LEU A 249 12.67 7.46 -18.23
CA LEU A 249 12.34 8.89 -18.29
C LEU A 249 12.83 9.54 -19.58
N TRP A 250 14.06 9.24 -20.01
CA TRP A 250 14.60 9.72 -21.28
C TRP A 250 13.82 9.19 -22.48
N ALA A 251 13.46 7.90 -22.51
CA ALA A 251 12.66 7.30 -23.59
C ALA A 251 11.24 7.90 -23.68
N GLY A 252 10.63 8.26 -22.54
CA GLY A 252 9.34 8.96 -22.50
C GLY A 252 9.42 10.43 -22.96
N SER A 253 10.53 11.12 -22.68
CA SER A 253 10.71 12.52 -23.06
C SER A 253 10.83 12.75 -24.57
N SER A 254 11.41 11.79 -25.31
CA SER A 254 11.53 11.83 -26.77
C SER A 254 10.21 11.56 -27.51
N THR A 255 9.17 11.08 -26.82
CA THR A 255 7.83 10.85 -27.40
C THR A 255 6.81 11.94 -27.05
N HIS A 256 7.05 12.71 -25.99
CA HIS A 256 6.18 13.82 -25.55
C HIS A 256 6.34 15.12 -26.35
N SER A 257 7.42 15.25 -27.14
CA SER A 257 7.56 16.38 -28.08
C SER A 257 6.64 16.26 -29.30
N ASP A 258 6.10 15.07 -29.61
CA ASP A 258 5.29 14.82 -30.81
C ASP A 258 3.77 14.72 -30.55
N THR A 259 3.33 14.50 -29.31
CA THR A 259 1.94 14.08 -29.02
C THR A 259 1.06 15.12 -28.32
N ARG A 260 1.57 16.31 -27.97
CA ARG A 260 0.71 17.41 -27.46
C ARG A 260 -0.18 18.06 -28.54
N ARG A 261 -0.12 17.62 -29.79
CA ARG A 261 -1.13 17.93 -30.80
C ARG A 261 -2.13 16.77 -30.91
N SER A 262 -3.30 16.97 -30.32
CA SER A 262 -4.51 16.16 -30.43
C SER A 262 -4.62 14.94 -29.51
N SER A 263 -5.42 15.10 -28.44
CA SER A 263 -6.64 14.30 -28.26
C SER A 263 -7.32 14.70 -26.95
N ALA A 264 -8.56 15.17 -27.05
CA ALA A 264 -9.46 15.24 -25.91
C ALA A 264 -9.82 13.80 -25.49
N ARG A 265 -9.56 13.42 -24.23
CA ARG A 265 -9.92 12.09 -23.70
C ARG A 265 -11.45 12.02 -23.46
N PRO A 266 -12.13 10.94 -23.86
CA PRO A 266 -13.55 10.75 -23.55
C PRO A 266 -13.76 10.25 -22.10
N PRO A 267 -14.94 10.47 -21.49
CA PRO A 267 -15.16 10.19 -20.07
C PRO A 267 -15.41 8.70 -19.72
N ASN A 268 -14.80 8.31 -18.60
CA ASN A 268 -15.00 7.17 -17.68
C ASN A 268 -16.01 6.07 -18.06
N ARG A 269 -15.51 4.82 -18.17
CA ARG A 269 -16.31 3.59 -17.97
C ARG A 269 -15.86 2.84 -16.71
N LEU A 270 -16.43 3.23 -15.57
CA LEU A 270 -16.47 2.42 -14.35
C LEU A 270 -17.34 1.16 -14.60
N ASN A 271 -16.76 0.03 -14.98
CA ASN A 271 -17.52 -1.25 -15.01
C ASN A 271 -16.70 -2.54 -14.82
N ALA A 272 -15.41 -2.49 -14.51
CA ALA A 272 -14.57 -3.69 -14.42
C ALA A 272 -14.67 -4.48 -13.10
N GLN A 273 -15.40 -4.01 -12.08
CA GLN A 273 -15.49 -4.71 -10.78
C GLN A 273 -16.58 -5.81 -10.68
N ARG A 274 -17.37 -6.05 -11.72
CA ARG A 274 -18.58 -6.91 -11.59
C ARG A 274 -18.37 -8.42 -11.67
N ASN A 275 -17.17 -8.94 -11.98
CA ASN A 275 -17.02 -10.36 -12.36
C ASN A 275 -16.01 -11.21 -11.56
N TRP A 276 -15.49 -10.75 -10.42
CA TRP A 276 -14.50 -11.54 -9.66
C TRP A 276 -15.07 -12.62 -8.73
N HIS A 277 -16.39 -12.71 -8.55
CA HIS A 277 -17.03 -13.76 -7.74
C HIS A 277 -17.27 -15.10 -8.45
N LYS A 278 -16.88 -15.25 -9.72
CA LYS A 278 -17.21 -16.44 -10.54
C LYS A 278 -16.09 -17.46 -10.75
N SER A 279 -14.92 -17.29 -10.15
CA SER A 279 -13.73 -18.14 -10.42
C SER A 279 -13.25 -19.02 -9.25
N TRP A 280 -14.12 -19.34 -8.28
CA TRP A 280 -13.85 -20.43 -7.33
C TRP A 280 -14.65 -21.68 -7.73
N PRO A 281 -14.04 -22.86 -7.89
CA PRO A 281 -14.77 -24.08 -8.19
C PRO A 281 -15.63 -24.48 -6.98
N ASP A 282 -16.93 -24.65 -7.20
CA ASP A 282 -17.89 -25.18 -6.24
C ASP A 282 -17.51 -26.62 -5.86
N SER A 283 -17.30 -26.90 -4.57
CA SER A 283 -16.87 -28.20 -4.05
C SER A 283 -18.03 -29.22 -3.96
N ARG A 284 -18.94 -29.23 -4.94
CA ARG A 284 -20.14 -30.08 -4.93
C ARG A 284 -20.44 -30.77 -6.25
N THR A 285 -19.46 -31.33 -6.95
CA THR A 285 -19.72 -32.41 -7.92
C THR A 285 -18.49 -33.26 -8.17
N ARG A 286 -18.24 -34.27 -7.33
CA ARG A 286 -17.63 -35.52 -7.76
C ARG A 286 -18.28 -36.68 -7.02
N LYS A 287 -19.26 -37.31 -7.67
CA LYS A 287 -19.61 -38.70 -7.43
C LYS A 287 -19.34 -39.50 -8.69
N THR A 288 -18.59 -40.57 -8.46
CA THR A 288 -18.57 -41.86 -9.17
C THR A 288 -18.09 -41.91 -10.62
N HIS A 289 -16.86 -42.39 -10.81
CA HIS A 289 -16.58 -43.64 -11.53
C HIS A 289 -15.13 -44.07 -11.31
N SER A 290 -14.94 -45.15 -10.54
CA SER A 290 -14.18 -46.34 -10.97
C SER A 290 -14.16 -47.38 -9.84
N ARG A 291 -14.70 -48.57 -10.15
CA ARG A 291 -14.39 -49.80 -9.42
C ARG A 291 -13.28 -50.52 -10.20
N GLY A 292 -12.31 -51.05 -9.46
CA GLY A 292 -11.58 -52.27 -9.84
C GLY A 292 -10.28 -52.06 -10.59
N SER A 293 -9.16 -52.17 -9.88
CA SER A 293 -8.15 -53.20 -10.13
C SER A 293 -6.95 -52.97 -9.20
N CYS A 294 -6.66 -53.95 -8.35
CA CYS A 294 -5.42 -54.06 -7.60
C CYS A 294 -4.27 -54.45 -8.54
N ALA A 295 -3.14 -53.74 -8.48
CA ALA A 295 -1.84 -54.30 -8.83
C ALA A 295 -0.70 -53.54 -8.11
N HIS A 296 -0.17 -54.22 -7.11
CA HIS A 296 1.16 -54.19 -6.47
C HIS A 296 2.35 -53.90 -7.43
N ILE A 297 3.33 -53.03 -7.08
CA ILE A 297 4.72 -53.28 -6.55
C ILE A 297 5.71 -52.33 -7.31
N PRO A 298 6.96 -51.98 -6.89
CA PRO A 298 7.67 -51.99 -5.61
C PRO A 298 8.30 -50.62 -5.20
N THR A 299 8.63 -50.51 -3.90
CA THR A 299 9.72 -49.68 -3.37
C THR A 299 11.09 -50.30 -3.66
N SER A 300 12.03 -49.54 -4.21
CA SER A 300 13.46 -49.91 -4.23
C SER A 300 14.23 -49.15 -3.14
N THR A 301 14.99 -49.91 -2.36
CA THR A 301 16.07 -49.43 -1.50
C THR A 301 17.31 -50.27 -1.78
N ARG A 302 18.48 -49.65 -1.55
CA ARG A 302 19.87 -50.14 -1.56
C ARG A 302 20.54 -50.05 -2.94
N SER A 303 21.79 -49.62 -3.05
CA SER A 303 22.91 -49.58 -2.09
C SER A 303 23.33 -48.18 -1.64
#